data_AF-A0A4V2X6R1-F1
#
_entry.id   AF-A0A4V2X6R1-F1
#
_cell.length_a   1.000
_cell.length_b   1.000
_cell.length_c   1.000
_cell.angle_alpha   90.00
_cell.angle_beta   90.00
_cell.angle_gamma   90.00
#
_symmetry.space_group_name_H-M   'P 1'
#
loop_
_entity.id
_entity.type
_entity.pdbx_description
1 polymer ?
#
loop_
_entity_poly.entity_id
_entity_poly.type
_entity_poly.pdbx_seq_one_letter_code
_entity_poly.pdbx_strand_id
1 'polypeptide(L)'
;MKILKITLSLLFLYSIYWAFGDTFFDWLFPFSPDEKKQLITVEGVVPKYTKPHVSAQYISKDCLRYQFDAGMSPYQVPTYYGLDLDVKADPQTGYFQAKLPFNGGGWCKWKINQAFVAVGYTDVSHLMKDAVPYTGTGLAAFINDAARTNYSEASETRALNTIDYRPVIYPVLNMVEGYPNGISLQGKVDLFPFRLKLIPGAEWKITFKPKLDETKMPKITVTNGRGEWVEYPDGRIDLNRQTIDYWKIK
;
A
#
# COMPACT_ATOMS: atom_id res chain seq x y z
N MET A 1 -17.69 34.34 45.58
CA MET A 1 -17.91 34.54 44.13
C MET A 1 -16.63 34.65 43.29
N LYS A 2 -15.52 35.26 43.79
CA LYS A 2 -14.24 35.34 43.05
C LYS A 2 -13.55 33.98 42.82
N ILE A 3 -13.51 33.11 43.83
CA ILE A 3 -12.83 31.81 43.76
C ILE A 3 -13.48 30.90 42.71
N LEU A 4 -14.82 30.85 42.67
CA LEU A 4 -15.60 30.05 41.73
C LEU A 4 -15.28 30.41 40.26
N LYS A 5 -15.14 31.71 39.94
CA LYS A 5 -14.78 32.18 38.59
C LYS A 5 -13.37 31.77 38.17
N ILE A 6 -12.42 31.75 39.10
CA ILE A 6 -11.02 31.38 38.81
C ILE A 6 -10.92 29.88 38.54
N THR A 7 -11.57 29.04 39.35
CA THR A 7 -11.66 27.59 39.10
C THR A 7 -12.35 27.26 37.79
N LEU A 8 -13.43 27.97 37.43
CA LEU A 8 -14.14 27.73 36.17
C LEU A 8 -13.28 28.13 34.95
N SER A 9 -12.52 29.21 35.06
CA SER A 9 -11.60 29.65 34.01
C SER A 9 -10.40 28.72 33.83
N LEU A 10 -9.88 28.15 34.91
CA LEU A 10 -8.81 27.14 34.86
C LEU A 10 -9.30 25.83 34.23
N LEU A 11 -10.52 25.39 34.57
CA LEU A 11 -11.15 24.21 33.95
C LEU A 11 -11.42 24.42 32.45
N PHE A 12 -11.79 25.63 32.05
CA PHE A 12 -12.02 25.99 30.65
C PHE A 12 -10.70 26.08 29.84
N LEU A 13 -9.63 26.60 30.44
CA LEU A 13 -8.30 26.58 29.81
C LEU A 13 -7.74 25.15 29.73
N TYR A 14 -7.99 24.33 30.74
CA TYR A 14 -7.62 22.91 30.74
C TYR A 14 -8.38 22.12 29.65
N SER A 15 -9.67 22.39 29.44
CA SER A 15 -10.45 21.74 28.38
C SER A 15 -10.00 22.17 26.98
N ILE A 16 -9.65 23.44 26.77
CA ILE A 16 -9.06 23.91 25.50
C ILE A 16 -7.70 23.26 25.27
N TYR A 17 -6.85 23.14 26.30
CA TYR A 17 -5.55 22.50 26.20
C TYR A 17 -5.65 21.02 25.81
N TRP A 18 -6.65 20.30 26.33
CA TRP A 18 -6.90 18.91 25.91
C TRP A 18 -7.54 18.80 24.53
N ALA A 19 -8.46 19.71 24.15
CA ALA A 19 -9.14 19.66 22.85
C ALA A 19 -8.24 20.08 21.68
N PHE A 20 -7.34 21.04 21.89
CA PHE A 20 -6.38 21.51 20.88
C PHE A 20 -4.98 20.93 21.03
N GLY A 21 -4.63 20.36 22.19
CA GLY A 21 -3.31 19.82 22.45
C GLY A 21 -2.94 18.71 21.49
N ASP A 22 -3.80 17.69 21.35
CA ASP A 22 -3.48 16.54 20.49
C ASP A 22 -3.34 16.92 19.01
N THR A 23 -4.20 17.81 18.51
CA THR A 23 -4.11 18.29 17.12
C THR A 23 -2.91 19.20 16.88
N PHE A 24 -2.58 20.06 17.86
CA PHE A 24 -1.41 20.92 17.80
C PHE A 24 -0.09 20.15 17.92
N PHE A 25 -0.02 19.17 18.83
CA PHE A 25 1.17 18.34 19.01
C PHE A 25 1.33 17.28 17.92
N ASP A 26 0.26 16.74 17.35
CA ASP A 26 0.32 15.93 16.13
C ASP A 26 0.82 16.77 14.96
N TRP A 27 0.36 18.02 14.82
CA TRP A 27 0.89 18.93 13.79
C TRP A 27 2.39 19.25 14.00
N LEU A 28 2.83 19.42 15.25
CA LEU A 28 4.24 19.68 15.57
C LEU A 28 5.15 18.45 15.48
N PHE A 29 4.63 17.27 15.80
CA PHE A 29 5.38 16.01 15.87
C PHE A 29 4.61 14.85 15.24
N PRO A 30 4.25 14.95 13.94
CA PRO A 30 3.34 14.01 13.30
C PRO A 30 4.01 12.64 13.19
N PHE A 31 5.09 12.54 12.42
CA PHE A 31 5.85 11.30 12.24
C PHE A 31 7.32 11.59 12.53
N SER A 32 7.89 10.92 13.52
CA SER A 32 9.26 11.15 13.99
C SER A 32 9.90 9.80 14.36
N PRO A 33 10.27 9.00 13.35
CA PRO A 33 10.86 7.71 13.58
C PRO A 33 12.24 7.89 14.21
N ASP A 34 12.57 7.04 15.15
CA ASP A 34 13.90 7.01 15.73
C ASP A 34 14.78 6.11 14.85
N GLU A 35 15.72 6.73 14.13
CA GLU A 35 16.60 6.05 13.18
C GLU A 35 17.48 4.96 13.81
N LYS A 36 17.64 4.97 15.14
CA LYS A 36 18.39 3.94 15.89
C LYS A 36 17.53 2.72 16.27
N LYS A 37 16.23 2.74 16.01
CA LYS A 37 15.30 1.64 16.34
C LYS A 37 15.23 0.60 15.22
N GLN A 38 14.58 -0.54 15.53
CA GLN A 38 14.41 -1.67 14.61
C GLN A 38 13.77 -1.23 13.28
N LEU A 39 14.43 -1.60 12.18
CA LEU A 39 14.03 -1.30 10.80
C LEU A 39 13.66 -2.59 10.09
N ILE A 40 12.67 -2.51 9.21
CA ILE A 40 12.36 -3.55 8.24
C ILE A 40 13.09 -3.19 6.95
N THR A 41 14.01 -4.03 6.51
CA THR A 41 14.71 -3.84 5.24
C THR A 41 13.83 -4.32 4.10
N VAL A 42 13.59 -3.47 3.12
CA VAL A 42 12.89 -3.83 1.89
C VAL A 42 13.91 -3.78 0.76
N GLU A 43 14.10 -4.89 0.06
CA GLU A 43 15.06 -4.97 -1.04
C GLU A 43 14.52 -5.83 -2.18
N GLY A 44 15.12 -5.69 -3.35
CA GLY A 44 14.62 -6.40 -4.50
C GLY A 44 15.35 -6.10 -5.78
N VAL A 45 14.85 -6.68 -6.86
CA VAL A 45 15.29 -6.41 -8.22
C VAL A 45 14.05 -6.24 -9.07
N VAL A 46 13.89 -5.04 -9.66
CA VAL A 46 12.79 -4.76 -10.57
C VAL A 46 13.19 -4.98 -12.04
N PRO A 47 12.25 -5.39 -12.91
CA PRO A 47 12.47 -5.51 -14.35
C PRO A 47 12.81 -4.18 -15.03
N LYS A 48 13.34 -4.26 -16.25
CA LYS A 48 13.55 -3.09 -17.11
C LYS A 48 12.23 -2.35 -17.37
N TYR A 49 12.32 -1.04 -17.64
CA TYR A 49 11.17 -0.16 -17.90
C TYR A 49 10.19 -0.03 -16.72
N THR A 50 10.59 -0.44 -15.52
CA THR A 50 9.76 -0.36 -14.31
C THR A 50 10.47 0.36 -13.17
N LYS A 51 9.68 0.84 -12.20
CA LYS A 51 10.17 1.43 -10.95
C LYS A 51 9.56 0.74 -9.73
N PRO A 52 10.33 0.58 -8.64
CA PRO A 52 9.80 0.10 -7.37
C PRO A 52 8.99 1.19 -6.68
N HIS A 53 7.99 0.76 -5.91
CA HIS A 53 7.22 1.59 -5.00
C HIS A 53 7.25 0.93 -3.62
N VAL A 54 7.77 1.63 -2.62
CA VAL A 54 7.78 1.16 -1.23
C VAL A 54 7.02 2.16 -0.39
N SER A 55 6.00 1.67 0.31
CA SER A 55 5.22 2.49 1.22
C SER A 55 4.81 1.70 2.45
N ALA A 56 4.31 2.41 3.46
CA ALA A 56 3.83 1.81 4.69
C ALA A 56 2.64 2.61 5.24
N GLN A 57 1.76 1.88 5.90
CA GLN A 57 0.71 2.46 6.71
C GLN A 57 1.06 2.25 8.17
N TYR A 58 0.98 3.31 8.96
CA TYR A 58 1.11 3.29 10.41
C TYR A 58 -0.24 3.51 11.05
N ILE A 59 -0.43 2.95 12.23
CA ILE A 59 -1.62 3.11 13.06
C ILE A 59 -1.24 3.72 14.41
N SER A 60 -2.07 4.61 14.92
CA SER A 60 -1.99 5.12 16.28
C SER A 60 -3.24 4.75 17.07
N LYS A 61 -3.04 4.19 18.27
CA LYS A 61 -4.09 3.99 19.26
C LYS A 61 -4.16 5.13 20.28
N ASP A 62 -3.19 6.04 20.24
CA ASP A 62 -3.12 7.19 21.16
C ASP A 62 -3.83 8.40 20.53
N CYS A 63 -3.56 8.67 19.25
CA CYS A 63 -4.30 9.66 18.49
C CYS A 63 -5.54 9.00 17.89
N LEU A 64 -6.70 9.36 18.45
CA LEU A 64 -7.99 8.84 18.02
C LEU A 64 -8.75 9.90 17.24
N ARG A 65 -9.55 9.45 16.27
CA ARG A 65 -10.47 10.30 15.51
C ARG A 65 -11.90 9.95 15.89
N TYR A 66 -12.75 10.97 16.02
CA TYR A 66 -14.17 10.76 16.22
C TYR A 66 -14.86 10.41 14.90
N GLN A 67 -15.73 9.41 14.97
CA GLN A 67 -16.70 9.08 13.95
C GLN A 67 -18.08 8.99 14.59
N PHE A 68 -19.13 9.00 13.77
CA PHE A 68 -20.51 8.84 14.22
C PHE A 68 -21.05 7.52 13.71
N ASP A 69 -21.76 6.79 14.57
CA ASP A 69 -22.49 5.60 14.15
C ASP A 69 -23.80 5.99 13.42
N ALA A 70 -24.54 4.97 12.95
CA ALA A 70 -25.81 5.18 12.27
C ALA A 70 -26.88 5.88 13.15
N GLY A 71 -26.71 5.85 14.49
CA GLY A 71 -27.54 6.54 15.46
C GLY A 71 -27.05 7.96 15.81
N MET A 72 -26.06 8.49 15.09
CA MET A 72 -25.40 9.77 15.38
C MET A 72 -24.70 9.82 16.73
N SER A 73 -24.35 8.67 17.32
CA SER A 73 -23.56 8.63 18.55
C SER A 73 -22.07 8.68 18.20
N PRO A 74 -21.29 9.59 18.83
CA PRO A 74 -19.86 9.69 18.58
C PRO A 74 -19.11 8.50 19.20
N TYR A 75 -18.18 7.93 18.44
CA TYR A 75 -17.23 6.93 18.92
C TYR A 75 -15.83 7.21 18.39
N GLN A 76 -14.81 6.75 19.12
CA GLN A 76 -13.41 6.98 18.78
C GLN A 76 -12.83 5.78 18.01
N VAL A 77 -12.07 6.07 16.96
CA VAL A 77 -11.34 5.06 16.19
C VAL A 77 -9.85 5.41 16.09
N PRO A 78 -8.96 4.41 15.93
CA PRO A 78 -7.57 4.63 15.62
C PRO A 78 -7.38 5.50 14.37
N THR A 79 -6.32 6.30 14.37
CA THR A 79 -5.89 7.07 13.19
C THR A 79 -4.81 6.34 12.41
N TYR A 80 -4.61 6.73 11.15
CA TYR A 80 -3.64 6.13 10.25
C TYR A 80 -2.76 7.20 9.61
N TYR A 81 -1.49 6.86 9.38
CA TYR A 81 -0.51 7.68 8.69
C TYR A 81 0.12 6.90 7.54
N GLY A 82 0.13 7.47 6.34
CA GLY A 82 0.78 6.89 5.16
C GLY A 82 2.20 7.43 5.00
N LEU A 83 3.16 6.54 4.76
CA LEU A 83 4.53 6.87 4.43
C LEU A 83 4.85 6.29 3.05
N ASP A 84 5.11 7.16 2.08
CA ASP A 84 5.60 6.78 0.75
C ASP A 84 7.09 7.16 0.64
N LEU A 85 7.92 6.21 0.23
CA LEU A 85 9.36 6.43 0.05
C LEU A 85 9.69 6.66 -1.43
N ASP A 86 10.52 7.67 -1.72
CA ASP A 86 11.12 7.83 -3.05
C ASP A 86 12.28 6.85 -3.22
N VAL A 87 11.97 5.64 -3.70
CA VAL A 87 12.94 4.56 -3.89
C VAL A 87 13.37 4.50 -5.35
N LYS A 88 14.69 4.54 -5.57
CA LYS A 88 15.29 4.42 -6.91
C LYS A 88 15.95 3.05 -7.04
N ALA A 89 15.70 2.41 -8.17
CA ALA A 89 16.41 1.20 -8.56
C ALA A 89 17.69 1.56 -9.34
N ASP A 90 18.71 0.74 -9.19
CA ASP A 90 19.91 0.79 -9.99
C ASP A 90 19.56 0.56 -11.48
N PRO A 91 19.95 1.44 -12.41
CA PRO A 91 19.53 1.34 -13.81
C PRO A 91 20.06 0.11 -14.56
N GLN A 92 21.17 -0.49 -14.12
CA GLN A 92 21.80 -1.63 -14.80
C GLN A 92 21.29 -2.96 -14.26
N THR A 93 21.18 -3.06 -12.94
CA THR A 93 20.86 -4.29 -12.22
C THR A 93 19.38 -4.37 -11.82
N GLY A 94 18.68 -3.25 -11.79
CA GLY A 94 17.31 -3.14 -11.25
C GLY A 94 17.24 -3.26 -9.72
N TYR A 95 18.39 -3.35 -9.04
CA TYR A 95 18.44 -3.53 -7.58
C TYR A 95 17.94 -2.28 -6.85
N PHE A 96 17.13 -2.48 -5.81
CA PHE A 96 16.70 -1.40 -4.92
C PHE A 96 16.72 -1.83 -3.47
N GLN A 97 16.86 -0.85 -2.58
CA GLN A 97 16.78 -1.05 -1.15
C GLN A 97 16.14 0.17 -0.47
N ALA A 98 15.29 -0.10 0.51
CA ALA A 98 14.65 0.89 1.37
C ALA A 98 14.57 0.36 2.80
N LYS A 99 14.37 1.25 3.76
CA LYS A 99 14.20 0.88 5.17
C LYS A 99 12.92 1.50 5.71
N LEU A 100 12.06 0.67 6.29
CA LEU A 100 10.83 1.10 6.93
C LEU A 100 11.02 1.05 8.45
N PRO A 101 10.81 2.16 9.18
CA PRO A 101 10.90 2.13 10.63
C PRO A 101 9.75 1.33 11.22
N PHE A 102 10.04 0.38 12.12
CA PHE A 102 8.97 -0.35 12.79
C PHE A 102 8.13 0.55 13.71
N ASN A 103 8.77 1.60 14.25
CA ASN A 103 8.14 2.62 15.07
C ASN A 103 8.25 3.98 14.37
N GLY A 104 7.11 4.55 13.99
CA GLY A 104 7.03 5.89 13.42
C GLY A 104 7.19 7.01 14.45
N GLY A 105 7.13 6.68 15.75
CA GLY A 105 7.35 7.64 16.84
C GLY A 105 6.34 8.78 16.82
N GLY A 106 6.79 10.01 17.09
CA GLY A 106 5.93 11.20 17.18
C GLY A 106 5.01 11.20 18.40
N TRP A 107 4.18 12.24 18.50
CA TRP A 107 3.20 12.40 19.60
C TRP A 107 2.22 11.22 19.65
N CYS A 108 1.75 10.81 18.47
CA CYS A 108 0.80 9.71 18.30
C CYS A 108 1.42 8.31 18.46
N LYS A 109 2.71 8.19 18.79
CA LYS A 109 3.40 6.90 18.97
C LYS A 109 3.13 5.88 17.85
N TRP A 110 3.24 6.33 16.60
CA TRP A 110 2.91 5.55 15.41
C TRP A 110 3.62 4.19 15.38
N LYS A 111 2.84 3.15 15.07
CA LYS A 111 3.34 1.78 14.87
C LYS A 111 3.03 1.32 13.47
N ILE A 112 3.97 0.65 12.82
CA ILE A 112 3.72 0.12 11.47
C ILE A 112 2.57 -0.90 11.53
N ASN A 113 1.62 -0.76 10.62
CA ASN A 113 0.46 -1.63 10.48
C ASN A 113 0.62 -2.51 9.23
N GLN A 114 0.99 -1.89 8.12
CA GLN A 114 1.15 -2.56 6.82
C GLN A 114 2.38 -2.00 6.09
N ALA A 115 3.09 -2.87 5.36
CA ALA A 115 4.14 -2.47 4.44
C ALA A 115 3.78 -2.94 3.03
N PHE A 116 4.01 -2.08 2.04
CA PHE A 116 3.71 -2.35 0.64
C PHE A 116 4.97 -2.26 -0.19
N VAL A 117 5.10 -3.22 -1.11
CA VAL A 117 6.17 -3.22 -2.11
C VAL A 117 5.53 -3.56 -3.44
N ALA A 118 5.61 -2.65 -4.41
CA ALA A 118 5.03 -2.82 -5.72
C ALA A 118 6.01 -2.40 -6.82
N VAL A 119 5.66 -2.78 -8.04
CA VAL A 119 6.38 -2.37 -9.26
C VAL A 119 5.36 -1.87 -10.28
N GLY A 120 5.71 -0.77 -10.94
CA GLY A 120 4.92 -0.15 -12.01
C GLY A 120 5.80 0.21 -13.20
N TYR A 121 5.23 0.21 -14.40
CA TYR A 121 5.94 0.70 -15.59
C TYR A 121 6.30 2.18 -15.46
N THR A 122 7.47 2.55 -15.97
CA THR A 122 7.86 3.95 -16.21
C THR A 122 7.65 4.35 -17.66
N ASP A 123 7.75 3.38 -18.57
CA ASP A 123 7.57 3.55 -20.02
C ASP A 123 6.97 2.26 -20.57
N VAL A 124 6.02 2.39 -21.49
CA VAL A 124 5.32 1.28 -22.17
C VAL A 124 5.31 1.46 -23.68
N SER A 125 6.03 2.44 -24.20
CA SER A 125 6.08 2.78 -25.62
C SER A 125 6.62 1.63 -26.49
N HIS A 126 7.45 0.74 -25.92
CA HIS A 126 7.95 -0.47 -26.59
C HIS A 126 6.88 -1.55 -26.76
N LEU A 127 5.82 -1.53 -25.95
CA LEU A 127 4.71 -2.48 -26.04
C LEU A 127 3.61 -1.95 -26.95
N MET A 128 3.26 -0.68 -26.81
CA MET A 128 2.23 -0.04 -27.60
C MET A 128 2.50 1.45 -27.74
N LYS A 129 2.48 1.94 -28.99
CA LYS A 129 2.59 3.36 -29.28
C LYS A 129 1.43 4.13 -28.64
N ASP A 130 1.73 5.29 -28.07
CA ASP A 130 0.79 6.23 -27.46
C ASP A 130 0.04 5.68 -26.23
N ALA A 131 0.43 4.50 -25.72
CA ALA A 131 -0.08 3.97 -24.46
C ALA A 131 0.63 4.62 -23.26
N VAL A 132 -0.08 4.71 -22.13
CA VAL A 132 0.44 5.25 -20.88
C VAL A 132 0.61 4.16 -19.82
N PRO A 133 1.65 4.22 -18.96
CA PRO A 133 1.71 3.39 -17.77
C PRO A 133 0.49 3.63 -16.87
N TYR A 134 -0.09 2.56 -16.33
CA TYR A 134 -1.24 2.64 -15.44
C TYR A 134 -0.93 2.05 -14.05
N THR A 135 -1.65 1.03 -13.61
CA THR A 135 -1.48 0.42 -12.29
C THR A 135 -0.34 -0.59 -12.25
N GLY A 136 0.32 -0.67 -11.09
CA GLY A 136 1.33 -1.69 -10.78
C GLY A 136 0.77 -2.84 -9.96
N THR A 137 1.63 -3.81 -9.65
CA THR A 137 1.31 -4.96 -8.78
C THR A 137 2.45 -5.22 -7.80
N GLY A 138 2.17 -5.98 -6.73
CA GLY A 138 3.14 -6.18 -5.67
C GLY A 138 2.69 -7.09 -4.55
N LEU A 139 3.10 -6.76 -3.34
CA LEU A 139 2.72 -7.42 -2.11
C LEU A 139 2.30 -6.40 -1.04
N ALA A 140 1.43 -6.85 -0.14
CA ALA A 140 1.09 -6.16 1.10
C ALA A 140 1.44 -7.06 2.28
N ALA A 141 2.30 -6.60 3.18
CA ALA A 141 2.69 -7.28 4.39
C ALA A 141 1.95 -6.69 5.59
N PHE A 142 1.02 -7.46 6.15
CA PHE A 142 0.31 -7.17 7.39
C PHE A 142 1.23 -7.52 8.57
N ILE A 143 1.61 -6.50 9.34
CA ILE A 143 2.62 -6.67 10.37
C ILE A 143 1.97 -7.14 11.68
N ASN A 144 2.47 -8.25 12.22
CA ASN A 144 2.02 -8.87 13.47
C ASN A 144 0.50 -9.15 13.49
N ASP A 145 -0.24 -8.37 14.27
CA ASP A 145 -1.68 -8.51 14.53
C ASP A 145 -2.50 -7.36 13.91
N ALA A 146 -1.97 -6.75 12.84
CA ALA A 146 -2.68 -5.76 12.04
C ALA A 146 -4.08 -6.28 11.63
N ALA A 147 -5.09 -5.40 11.75
CA ALA A 147 -6.47 -5.76 11.47
C ALA A 147 -6.69 -6.07 9.98
N ARG A 148 -7.54 -7.09 9.74
CA ARG A 148 -7.88 -7.62 8.42
C ARG A 148 -9.07 -6.84 7.87
N THR A 149 -8.84 -5.78 7.12
CA THR A 149 -9.96 -5.01 6.57
C THR A 149 -10.49 -5.63 5.27
N ASN A 150 -9.63 -6.27 4.46
CA ASN A 150 -9.97 -6.67 3.09
C ASN A 150 -9.51 -8.09 2.67
N TYR A 151 -8.92 -8.88 3.56
CA TYR A 151 -8.38 -10.21 3.22
C TYR A 151 -8.93 -11.27 4.19
N SER A 152 -9.22 -12.45 3.65
CA SER A 152 -9.57 -13.61 4.48
C SER A 152 -8.29 -14.32 4.92
N GLU A 153 -8.33 -14.98 6.07
CA GLU A 153 -7.15 -15.71 6.58
C GLU A 153 -6.67 -16.81 5.63
N ALA A 154 -7.55 -17.31 4.75
CA ALA A 154 -7.23 -18.31 3.75
C ALA A 154 -6.49 -17.74 2.52
N SER A 155 -6.52 -16.42 2.29
CA SER A 155 -5.85 -15.79 1.15
C SER A 155 -4.44 -15.27 1.47
N GLU A 156 -4.02 -15.30 2.73
CA GLU A 156 -2.72 -14.79 3.19
C GLU A 156 -1.65 -15.87 3.30
N THR A 157 -0.42 -15.52 2.91
CA THR A 157 0.75 -16.36 3.20
C THR A 157 1.39 -15.91 4.51
N ARG A 158 1.56 -16.84 5.46
CA ARG A 158 2.22 -16.55 6.74
C ARG A 158 3.73 -16.55 6.57
N ALA A 159 4.38 -15.54 7.12
CA ALA A 159 5.82 -15.35 7.11
C ALA A 159 6.31 -14.94 8.50
N LEU A 160 7.55 -15.33 8.82
CA LEU A 160 8.19 -15.01 10.09
C LEU A 160 9.49 -14.27 9.82
N ASN A 161 9.59 -13.02 10.29
CA ASN A 161 10.71 -12.08 10.12
C ASN A 161 11.06 -11.70 8.68
N THR A 162 10.95 -12.63 7.74
CA THR A 162 11.37 -12.46 6.35
C THR A 162 10.29 -12.88 5.35
N ILE A 163 10.15 -12.12 4.28
CA ILE A 163 9.40 -12.49 3.06
C ILE A 163 10.38 -12.59 1.90
N ASP A 164 10.30 -13.64 1.09
CA ASP A 164 10.93 -13.72 -0.24
C ASP A 164 9.83 -13.98 -1.26
N TYR A 165 9.45 -12.95 -2.02
CA TYR A 165 8.37 -13.00 -2.99
C TYR A 165 8.88 -12.74 -4.40
N ARG A 166 8.73 -13.75 -5.27
CA ARG A 166 9.23 -13.75 -6.65
C ARG A 166 8.11 -14.09 -7.64
N PRO A 167 7.09 -13.22 -7.78
CA PRO A 167 5.97 -13.52 -8.66
C PRO A 167 6.37 -13.43 -10.13
N VAL A 168 5.65 -14.14 -10.99
CA VAL A 168 5.59 -13.78 -12.40
C VAL A 168 4.50 -12.73 -12.56
N ILE A 169 4.77 -11.66 -13.30
CA ILE A 169 3.82 -10.58 -13.56
C ILE A 169 3.70 -10.37 -15.06
N TYR A 170 2.51 -9.96 -15.49
CA TYR A 170 2.18 -9.80 -16.91
C TYR A 170 1.71 -8.37 -17.18
N PRO A 171 2.08 -7.76 -18.32
CA PRO A 171 1.40 -6.56 -18.78
C PRO A 171 -0.05 -6.88 -19.14
N VAL A 172 -0.95 -5.90 -18.94
CA VAL A 172 -2.34 -5.97 -19.39
C VAL A 172 -2.66 -4.68 -20.13
N LEU A 173 -3.15 -4.82 -21.36
CA LEU A 173 -3.60 -3.69 -22.16
C LEU A 173 -5.04 -3.32 -21.78
N ASN A 174 -5.25 -2.10 -21.32
CA ASN A 174 -6.54 -1.55 -20.92
C ASN A 174 -7.00 -0.56 -22.01
N MET A 175 -8.05 -0.92 -22.73
CA MET A 175 -8.66 -0.11 -23.78
C MET A 175 -10.06 0.31 -23.34
N VAL A 176 -10.14 1.50 -22.73
CA VAL A 176 -11.40 2.07 -22.25
C VAL A 176 -11.81 3.21 -23.17
N GLU A 177 -12.99 3.11 -23.78
CA GLU A 177 -13.51 4.14 -24.68
C GLU A 177 -13.59 5.51 -23.98
N GLY A 178 -12.94 6.51 -24.57
CA GLY A 178 -12.84 7.87 -24.00
C GLY A 178 -11.58 8.13 -23.16
N TYR A 179 -10.73 7.12 -22.95
CA TYR A 179 -9.46 7.25 -22.23
C TYR A 179 -8.28 6.82 -23.12
N PRO A 180 -7.06 7.35 -22.87
CA PRO A 180 -5.87 6.80 -23.51
C PRO A 180 -5.71 5.32 -23.14
N ASN A 181 -5.17 4.53 -24.07
CA ASN A 181 -4.84 3.13 -23.79
C ASN A 181 -3.83 3.08 -22.64
N GLY A 182 -4.12 2.28 -21.63
CA GLY A 182 -3.27 2.12 -20.45
C GLY A 182 -2.66 0.73 -20.40
N ILE A 183 -1.38 0.61 -20.04
CA ILE A 183 -0.78 -0.70 -19.75
C ILE A 183 -0.50 -0.81 -18.25
N SER A 184 -1.15 -1.78 -17.62
CA SER A 184 -0.95 -2.12 -16.20
C SER A 184 -0.10 -3.37 -16.04
N LEU A 185 0.42 -3.59 -14.84
CA LEU A 185 1.07 -4.84 -14.44
C LEU A 185 0.14 -5.63 -13.53
N GLN A 186 -0.05 -6.91 -13.83
CA GLN A 186 -0.90 -7.80 -13.06
C GLN A 186 -0.13 -9.01 -12.52
N GLY A 187 -0.23 -9.21 -11.20
CA GLY A 187 0.15 -10.44 -10.52
C GLY A 187 -1.07 -11.35 -10.27
N LYS A 188 -0.90 -12.43 -9.50
CA LYS A 188 -2.00 -13.34 -9.16
C LYS A 188 -3.22 -12.61 -8.54
N VAL A 189 -2.93 -11.54 -7.81
CA VAL A 189 -3.84 -10.51 -7.30
C VAL A 189 -3.10 -9.16 -7.38
N ASP A 190 -3.79 -8.04 -7.20
CA ASP A 190 -3.18 -6.71 -7.30
C ASP A 190 -2.01 -6.53 -6.32
N LEU A 191 -2.26 -6.78 -5.04
CA LEU A 191 -1.26 -6.85 -3.99
C LEU A 191 -1.37 -8.19 -3.27
N PHE A 192 -0.35 -9.02 -3.38
CA PHE A 192 -0.35 -10.34 -2.76
C PHE A 192 -0.20 -10.20 -1.23
N PRO A 193 -1.16 -10.72 -0.45
CA PRO A 193 -1.18 -10.46 0.98
C PRO A 193 -0.30 -11.46 1.76
N PHE A 194 0.55 -10.92 2.63
CA PHE A 194 1.36 -11.68 3.57
C PHE A 194 1.03 -11.29 5.00
N ARG A 195 1.00 -12.26 5.91
CA ARG A 195 1.04 -11.99 7.34
C ARG A 195 2.45 -12.16 7.86
N LEU A 196 3.10 -11.04 8.17
CA LEU A 196 4.49 -11.01 8.61
C LEU A 196 4.56 -10.81 10.12
N LYS A 197 4.88 -11.88 10.85
CA LYS A 197 5.17 -11.79 12.27
C LYS A 197 6.63 -11.42 12.48
N LEU A 198 6.88 -10.34 13.21
CA LEU A 198 8.21 -9.81 13.50
C LEU A 198 8.59 -10.13 14.95
N ILE A 199 9.64 -10.92 15.14
CA ILE A 199 10.20 -11.27 16.44
C ILE A 199 11.39 -10.35 16.73
N PRO A 200 11.43 -9.66 17.89
CA PRO A 200 12.57 -8.84 18.29
C PRO A 200 13.89 -9.63 18.31
N GLY A 201 14.97 -8.98 17.86
CA GLY A 201 16.31 -9.57 17.84
C GLY A 201 16.64 -10.36 16.57
N ALA A 202 15.66 -10.62 15.70
CA ALA A 202 15.88 -11.16 14.37
C ALA A 202 16.08 -10.05 13.32
N GLU A 203 16.68 -10.40 12.18
CA GLU A 203 16.68 -9.56 10.98
C GLU A 203 15.25 -9.52 10.40
N TRP A 204 14.74 -8.31 10.11
CA TRP A 204 13.45 -8.13 9.47
C TRP A 204 13.62 -7.70 8.03
N LYS A 205 13.13 -8.50 7.08
CA LYS A 205 13.40 -8.29 5.67
C LYS A 205 12.23 -8.65 4.75
N ILE A 206 12.03 -7.85 3.71
CA ILE A 206 11.10 -8.14 2.62
C ILE A 206 11.91 -8.10 1.33
N THR A 207 12.02 -9.25 0.67
CA THR A 207 12.68 -9.40 -0.62
C THR A 207 11.61 -9.52 -1.71
N PHE A 208 11.63 -8.61 -2.68
CA PHE A 208 10.69 -8.57 -3.81
C PHE A 208 11.43 -8.64 -5.15
N LYS A 209 11.29 -9.75 -5.87
CA LYS A 209 12.01 -9.98 -7.15
C LYS A 209 11.04 -10.51 -8.22
N PRO A 210 10.13 -9.67 -8.74
CA PRO A 210 9.18 -10.08 -9.76
C PRO A 210 9.89 -10.41 -11.08
N LYS A 211 9.36 -11.39 -11.81
CA LYS A 211 9.72 -11.70 -13.19
C LYS A 211 8.63 -11.18 -14.12
N LEU A 212 8.97 -10.20 -14.93
CA LEU A 212 8.07 -9.68 -15.96
C LEU A 212 8.10 -10.56 -17.22
N ASP A 213 6.93 -10.98 -17.67
CA ASP A 213 6.76 -11.74 -18.90
C ASP A 213 5.89 -10.94 -19.88
N GLU A 214 6.55 -10.19 -20.76
CA GLU A 214 5.88 -9.37 -21.78
C GLU A 214 5.46 -10.17 -23.02
N THR A 215 5.77 -11.47 -23.08
CA THR A 215 5.35 -12.33 -24.21
C THR A 215 3.85 -12.63 -24.18
N LYS A 216 3.21 -12.39 -23.03
CA LYS A 216 1.79 -12.61 -22.78
C LYS A 216 1.18 -11.32 -22.29
N MET A 217 0.27 -10.77 -23.09
CA MET A 217 -0.42 -9.53 -22.76
C MET A 217 -1.92 -9.68 -23.03
N PRO A 218 -2.72 -10.01 -21.99
CA PRO A 218 -4.17 -9.94 -22.09
C PRO A 218 -4.62 -8.51 -22.39
N LYS A 219 -5.81 -8.38 -22.99
CA LYS A 219 -6.41 -7.10 -23.35
C LYS A 219 -7.80 -7.01 -22.76
N ILE A 220 -8.04 -5.96 -21.99
CA ILE A 220 -9.34 -5.58 -21.46
C ILE A 220 -9.90 -4.49 -22.37
N THR A 221 -11.09 -4.70 -22.92
CA THR A 221 -11.80 -3.70 -23.71
C THR A 221 -13.10 -3.32 -23.03
N VAL A 222 -13.31 -2.03 -22.79
CA VAL A 222 -14.55 -1.48 -22.23
C VAL A 222 -15.07 -0.43 -23.20
N THR A 223 -16.27 -0.64 -23.70
CA THR A 223 -16.92 0.27 -24.65
C THR A 223 -18.21 0.81 -24.08
N ASN A 224 -18.55 2.04 -24.44
CA ASN A 224 -19.79 2.68 -24.06
C ASN A 224 -20.94 2.07 -24.86
N GLY A 225 -21.64 1.11 -24.28
CA GLY A 225 -22.86 0.51 -24.83
C GLY A 225 -22.66 -0.61 -25.86
N ARG A 226 -21.41 -0.93 -26.25
CA ARG A 226 -21.10 -2.08 -27.12
C ARG A 226 -20.60 -3.31 -26.34
N GLY A 227 -20.44 -3.19 -25.02
CA GLY A 227 -20.06 -4.27 -24.12
C GLY A 227 -18.62 -4.18 -23.63
N GLU A 228 -18.23 -5.19 -22.85
CA GLU A 228 -16.91 -5.30 -22.23
C GLU A 228 -16.43 -6.75 -22.34
N TRP A 229 -15.15 -6.94 -22.59
CA TRP A 229 -14.58 -8.28 -22.71
C TRP A 229 -13.08 -8.29 -22.45
N VAL A 230 -12.58 -9.49 -22.18
CA VAL A 230 -11.16 -9.77 -22.00
C VAL A 230 -10.70 -10.75 -23.06
N GLU A 231 -9.68 -10.37 -23.83
CA GLU A 231 -8.98 -11.21 -24.80
C GLU A 231 -7.69 -11.73 -24.16
N TYR A 232 -7.47 -13.05 -24.18
CA TYR A 232 -6.25 -13.69 -23.68
C TYR A 232 -5.27 -13.99 -24.82
N PRO A 233 -3.97 -14.16 -24.53
CA PRO A 233 -2.95 -14.44 -25.55
C PRO A 233 -3.20 -15.71 -26.38
N ASP A 234 -3.95 -16.68 -25.85
CA ASP A 234 -4.32 -17.92 -26.55
C ASP A 234 -5.57 -17.79 -27.44
N GLY A 235 -6.10 -16.57 -27.59
CA GLY A 235 -7.29 -16.26 -28.40
C GLY A 235 -8.62 -16.48 -27.69
N ARG A 236 -8.63 -16.90 -26.41
CA ARG A 236 -9.87 -16.96 -25.62
C ARG A 236 -10.43 -15.57 -25.38
N ILE A 237 -11.75 -15.47 -25.37
CA ILE A 237 -12.47 -14.22 -25.10
C ILE A 237 -13.50 -14.49 -23.99
N ASP A 238 -13.41 -13.74 -22.90
CA ASP A 238 -14.43 -13.71 -21.87
C ASP A 238 -15.28 -12.44 -22.04
N LEU A 239 -16.57 -12.59 -22.33
CA LEU A 239 -17.52 -11.48 -22.45
C LEU A 239 -18.03 -11.04 -21.07
N ASN A 240 -18.46 -9.78 -20.97
CA ASN A 240 -19.00 -9.14 -19.75
C ASN A 240 -18.02 -9.23 -18.57
N ARG A 241 -16.75 -8.92 -18.84
CA ARG A 241 -15.65 -8.91 -17.87
C ARG A 241 -14.80 -7.66 -18.06
N GLN A 242 -14.42 -7.05 -16.94
CA GLN A 242 -13.44 -5.95 -16.86
C GLN A 242 -12.18 -6.34 -16.08
N THR A 243 -12.03 -7.61 -15.73
CA THR A 243 -10.90 -8.14 -14.96
C THR A 243 -10.39 -9.42 -15.57
N ILE A 244 -9.08 -9.60 -15.52
CA ILE A 244 -8.44 -10.82 -16.03
C ILE A 244 -8.44 -11.92 -14.97
N ASP A 245 -8.64 -13.16 -15.43
CA ASP A 245 -8.36 -14.34 -14.62
C ASP A 245 -6.88 -14.71 -14.82
N TYR A 246 -6.03 -14.41 -13.82
CA TYR A 246 -4.57 -14.61 -13.92
C TYR A 246 -4.16 -16.02 -14.38
N TRP A 247 -4.91 -17.05 -13.95
CA TRP A 247 -4.64 -18.45 -14.31
C TRP A 247 -4.96 -18.80 -15.78
N LYS A 248 -5.65 -17.92 -16.52
CA LYS A 248 -5.92 -18.08 -17.96
C LYS A 248 -4.81 -17.51 -18.85
N ILE A 249 -3.82 -16.81 -18.29
CA ILE A 249 -2.67 -16.28 -19.03
C ILE A 249 -1.70 -17.43 -19.34
N LYS A 250 -1.93 -18.10 -20.47
CA LYS A 250 -1.18 -19.28 -20.90
C LYS A 250 -0.09 -19.00 -21.91
#